data_AF-A0A916RQF3-F1
#
_entry.id   AF-A0A916RQF3-F1
#
_cell.length_a   1.000
_cell.length_b   1.000
_cell.length_c   1.000
_cell.angle_alpha   90.00
_cell.angle_beta   90.00
_cell.angle_gamma   90.00
#
_symmetry.space_group_name_H-M   'P 1'
#
loop_
_entity.id
_entity.type
_entity.pdbx_description
1 polymer ?
#
loop_
_entity_poly.entity_id
_entity_poly.type
_entity_poly.pdbx_seq_one_letter_code
_entity_poly.pdbx_strand_id
1 'polypeptide(L)' 'MQAPELKKFAWQRGYAAFSVGPTDLGALVEYIAGQEEHHRKRSFQDEMRAFLKRYGVEFDERYVWD' A
#
# COMPACT_ATOMS: atom_id res chain seq x y z
N MET A 1 -11.30 -20.77 -12.61
CA MET A 1 -11.11 -21.67 -11.45
C MET A 1 -9.89 -21.18 -10.68
N GLN A 2 -10.06 -20.76 -9.43
CA GLN A 2 -8.92 -20.58 -8.51
C GLN A 2 -8.52 -21.95 -7.97
N ALA A 3 -7.22 -22.15 -7.74
CA ALA A 3 -6.72 -23.34 -7.08
C ALA A 3 -7.27 -23.43 -5.63
N PRO A 4 -7.50 -24.65 -5.08
CA PRO A 4 -8.11 -24.84 -3.76
C PRO A 4 -7.45 -24.04 -2.63
N GLU A 5 -6.13 -23.88 -2.69
CA GLU A 5 -5.27 -23.13 -1.76
C GLU A 5 -5.47 -21.61 -1.82
N LEU A 6 -6.04 -21.08 -2.90
CA LEU A 6 -6.28 -19.64 -3.10
C LEU A 6 -7.73 -19.23 -2.89
N LYS A 7 -8.61 -20.11 -2.38
CA LYS A 7 -10.03 -19.80 -2.17
C LYS A 7 -10.30 -18.57 -1.29
N LYS A 8 -9.35 -18.20 -0.43
CA LYS A 8 -9.44 -17.01 0.44
C LYS A 8 -8.67 -15.81 -0.12
N PHE A 9 -7.86 -16.02 -1.17
CA PHE A 9 -7.09 -14.95 -1.77
C PHE A 9 -7.99 -14.16 -2.72
N ALA A 10 -8.06 -12.86 -2.49
CA ALA A 10 -8.66 -11.90 -3.39
C ALA A 10 -7.73 -10.70 -3.54
N TRP A 11 -7.68 -10.15 -4.75
CA TRP A 11 -7.05 -8.86 -4.95
C TRP A 11 -7.85 -7.77 -4.24
N GLN A 12 -7.14 -6.83 -3.63
CA GLN A 12 -7.74 -5.59 -3.16
C GLN A 12 -8.38 -4.82 -4.32
N ARG A 13 -9.46 -4.08 -4.03
CA ARG A 13 -10.22 -3.33 -5.03
C ARG A 13 -9.44 -2.16 -5.67
N GLY A 14 -8.35 -1.72 -5.05
CA GLY A 14 -7.48 -0.66 -5.55
C GLY A 14 -6.00 -0.92 -5.26
N TYR A 15 -5.11 -0.30 -6.04
CA TYR A 15 -3.66 -0.43 -5.87
C TYR A 15 -2.96 0.90 -6.18
N ALA A 16 -1.73 1.06 -5.69
CA ALA A 16 -0.84 2.14 -6.09
C ALA A 16 0.55 1.57 -6.40
N ALA A 17 1.27 2.25 -7.30
CA ALA A 17 2.63 1.91 -7.65
C ALA A 17 3.51 3.16 -7.50
N PHE A 18 4.62 3.00 -6.77
CA PHE A 18 5.60 4.06 -6.54
C PHE A 18 6.99 3.58 -6.94
N SER A 19 7.77 4.44 -7.60
CA SER A 19 9.18 4.17 -7.86
C SER A 19 10.02 4.63 -6.68
N VAL A 20 10.96 3.80 -6.24
CA VAL A 20 11.91 4.12 -5.17
C VAL A 20 13.34 4.12 -5.71
N GLY A 21 14.21 4.94 -5.13
CA GLY A 21 15.63 4.94 -5.47
C GLY A 21 16.34 3.72 -4.88
N PRO A 22 17.51 3.30 -5.43
CA PRO A 22 18.30 2.18 -4.88
C PRO A 22 18.66 2.36 -3.40
N THR A 23 18.82 3.60 -2.95
CA THR A 23 19.12 3.97 -1.56
C THR A 23 17.96 3.70 -0.60
N ASP A 24 16.72 3.68 -1.11
CA ASP A 24 15.52 3.46 -0.30
C ASP A 24 15.17 1.96 -0.17
N LEU A 25 15.90 1.07 -0.85
CA LEU A 25 15.59 -0.36 -0.89
C LEU A 25 15.57 -0.99 0.51
N GLY A 26 16.56 -0.67 1.36
CA GLY A 26 16.61 -1.20 2.73
C GLY A 26 15.38 -0.81 3.54
N ALA A 27 15.01 0.48 3.51
CA ALA A 27 13.82 0.98 4.18
C ALA A 27 12.52 0.36 3.63
N LEU A 28 12.45 0.11 2.32
CA LEU A 28 11.30 -0.55 1.70
C LEU A 28 11.16 -2.01 2.17
N VAL A 29 12.27 -2.75 2.27
CA VAL A 29 12.26 -4.14 2.75
C VAL A 29 11.76 -4.20 4.19
N GLU A 30 12.31 -3.34 5.06
CA GLU A 30 11.87 -3.24 6.46
C GLU A 30 10.39 -2.85 6.59
N TYR A 31 9.94 -1.91 5.75
CA TYR A 31 8.54 -1.49 5.69
C TYR A 31 7.60 -2.66 5.34
N ILE A 32 7.92 -3.44 4.31
CA ILE A 32 7.11 -4.60 3.89
C ILE A 32 7.11 -5.67 4.99
N ALA A 33 8.27 -5.92 5.61
CA ALA A 33 8.40 -6.92 6.68
C ALA A 33 7.54 -6.57 7.91
N GLY A 34 7.42 -5.28 8.25
CA GLY A 34 6.62 -4.78 9.37
C GLY A 34 5.15 -4.48 9.05
N GLN A 35 4.71 -4.70 7.80
CA GLN A 35 3.42 -4.21 7.32
C GLN A 35 2.22 -4.80 8.07
N GLU A 36 2.29 -6.07 8.48
CA GLU A 36 1.22 -6.72 9.25
C GLU A 36 0.99 -6.00 10.60
N GLU A 37 2.06 -5.67 11.32
CA GLU A 37 1.94 -4.95 12.59
C GLU A 37 1.48 -3.52 12.37
N HIS A 38 2.01 -2.86 11.33
CA HIS A 38 1.65 -1.49 10.99
C HIS A 38 0.15 -1.36 10.67
N HIS A 39 -0.39 -2.29 9.90
CA HIS A 39 -1.81 -2.32 9.50
C HIS A 39 -2.77 -2.65 10.65
N ARG A 40 -2.27 -3.13 11.80
CA ARG A 40 -3.09 -3.26 13.02
C ARG A 40 -3.42 -1.90 13.66
N LYS A 41 -2.59 -0.88 13.41
CA LYS A 41 -2.69 0.45 14.02
C LYS A 41 -2.99 1.56 13.02
N ARG A 42 -2.70 1.35 11.74
CA ARG A 42 -2.84 2.34 10.69
C ARG A 42 -3.66 1.80 9.53
N SER A 43 -4.59 2.61 9.02
CA SER A 43 -5.41 2.22 7.88
C SER A 43 -4.62 2.35 6.57
N PHE A 44 -5.03 1.57 5.58
CA PHE A 44 -4.53 1.71 4.19
C PHE A 44 -4.67 3.14 3.67
N GLN A 45 -5.77 3.83 3.97
CA GLN A 45 -5.99 5.21 3.52
C GLN A 45 -4.94 6.17 4.11
N ASP A 46 -4.57 5.99 5.38
CA ASP A 46 -3.57 6.84 6.04
C ASP A 46 -2.16 6.61 5.51
N GLU A 47 -1.84 5.41 5.05
CA GLU A 47 -0.61 5.12 4.32
C GLU A 47 -0.63 5.76 2.95
N MET A 48 -1.72 5.57 2.20
CA MET A 48 -1.87 6.12 0.85
C MET A 48 -1.74 7.64 0.86
N ARG A 49 -2.41 8.34 1.79
CA ARG A 49 -2.26 9.79 1.98
C ARG A 49 -0.80 10.19 2.24
N ALA A 50 -0.09 9.44 3.09
CA ALA A 50 1.28 9.74 3.42
C ALA A 50 2.23 9.53 2.23
N PHE A 51 2.00 8.49 1.41
CA PHE A 51 2.76 8.30 0.18
C PHE A 51 2.47 9.40 -0.85
N LEU A 52 1.20 9.73 -1.10
CA LEU A 52 0.82 10.79 -2.03
C LEU A 52 1.45 12.13 -1.63
N LYS A 53 1.40 12.46 -0.33
CA LYS A 53 2.08 13.66 0.20
C LYS A 53 3.60 13.59 0.05
N ARG A 54 4.23 12.44 0.35
CA ARG A 54 5.69 12.26 0.23
C ARG A 54 6.18 12.44 -1.21
N TYR A 55 5.40 11.97 -2.18
CA TYR A 55 5.74 12.07 -3.60
C TYR A 55 5.18 13.31 -4.30
N GLY A 56 4.52 14.21 -3.55
CA GLY A 56 3.96 15.45 -4.09
C GLY A 56 2.83 15.24 -5.09
N VAL A 57 2.10 14.13 -4.99
CA VAL A 57 0.95 13.83 -5.85
C VAL A 57 -0.27 14.51 -5.24
N GLU A 58 -0.84 15.47 -5.97
CA GLU A 58 -2.12 16.06 -5.62
C GLU A 58 -3.25 15.05 -5.85
N PHE A 59 -4.16 14.97 -4.88
CA PHE A 59 -5.32 14.09 -4.95
C PHE A 59 -6.49 14.74 -4.23
N ASP A 60 -7.69 14.43 -4.69
CA ASP A 60 -8.93 14.84 -4.04
C ASP A 60 -9.52 13.63 -3.33
N GLU A 61 -9.63 13.72 -2.00
CA GLU A 61 -10.11 12.62 -1.17
C GLU A 61 -11.49 12.09 -1.56
N ARG A 62 -12.29 12.88 -2.29
CA ARG A 62 -13.64 12.49 -2.72
C ARG A 62 -13.65 11.41 -3.80
N TYR A 63 -12.53 11.17 -4.48
CA TYR A 63 -12.47 10.32 -5.68
C TYR A 63 -11.48 9.14 -5.57
N VAL A 64 -10.82 8.96 -4.43
CA VAL A 64 -9.67 8.04 -4.29
C VAL A 64 -10.00 6.77 -3.49
N TRP A 65 -11.22 6.68 -2.94
CA TRP A 65 -11.59 5.63 -1.97
C TRP A 65 -12.75 4.71 -2.40
N ASP A 66 -13.26 4.82 -3.62
CA ASP A 66 -14.40 4.04 -4.13
C ASP A 66 -14.11 2.56 -4.44
#